data_AF-A0A9D7B8P4-F1
#
_entry.id   AF-A0A9D7B8P4-F1
#
_cell.length_a   1.000
_cell.length_b   1.000
_cell.length_c   1.000
_cell.angle_alpha   90.00
_cell.angle_beta   90.00
_cell.angle_gamma   90.00
#
_symmetry.space_group_name_H-M   'P 1'
#
loop_
_entity.id
_entity.type
_entity.pdbx_description
1 polymer ?
#
loop_
_entity_poly.entity_id
_entity_poly.type
_entity_poly.pdbx_seq_one_letter_code
_entity_poly.pdbx_strand_id
1 'polypeptide(L)'
;MFYAVKSTLEENNAVWSGTPAIVTAKGDYDVKVKDLEDALEVQLRDIRGHAMDKRNAEEAMIAETLDVAGKVMAYATTIGDESLAEAMNIVPSELRRYRDSVVAQRCQDVHDSANGVLASLADYGVDAAKLTAFQALIDAYLVENTAPRLAITTRKNATAVIDELVDETLTLLNRRMDPLMQGFAITDPEFHRKYTDARIIVDLGGTGDGEEEPPAPPVPPTP
;
A
#
# COMPACT_ATOMS: atom_id res chain seq x y z
N MET A 1 -0.22 -3.54 -25.62
CA MET A 1 0.77 -2.94 -26.53
C MET A 1 2.21 -3.20 -26.07
N PHE A 2 2.69 -2.69 -24.92
CA PHE A 2 4.09 -2.87 -24.49
C PHE A 2 4.56 -4.35 -24.43
N TYR A 3 3.74 -5.24 -23.88
CA TYR A 3 4.06 -6.68 -23.88
C TYR A 3 4.17 -7.30 -25.28
N ALA A 4 3.31 -6.89 -26.21
CA ALA A 4 3.34 -7.37 -27.59
C ALA A 4 4.62 -6.90 -28.32
N VAL A 5 5.03 -5.65 -28.10
CA VAL A 5 6.29 -5.11 -28.63
C VAL A 5 7.48 -5.89 -28.06
N LYS A 6 7.49 -6.14 -26.74
CA LYS A 6 8.54 -6.94 -26.07
C LYS A 6 8.67 -8.35 -26.67
N SER A 7 7.54 -9.07 -26.76
CA SER A 7 7.50 -10.42 -27.36
C SER A 7 7.95 -10.41 -28.82
N THR A 8 7.52 -9.43 -29.62
CA THR A 8 7.94 -9.33 -31.03
C THR A 8 9.45 -9.11 -31.15
N LEU A 9 10.05 -8.30 -30.29
CA LEU A 9 11.50 -8.10 -30.27
C LEU A 9 12.24 -9.37 -29.84
N GLU A 10 11.75 -10.06 -28.82
CA GLU A 10 12.36 -11.31 -28.34
C GLU A 10 12.33 -12.42 -29.40
N GLU A 11 11.19 -12.62 -30.07
CA GLU A 11 11.02 -13.63 -31.12
C GLU A 11 11.90 -13.39 -32.35
N ASN A 12 12.20 -12.12 -32.66
CA ASN A 12 12.97 -11.73 -33.84
C ASN A 12 14.40 -11.28 -33.50
N ASN A 13 14.94 -11.71 -32.35
CA ASN A 13 16.25 -11.28 -31.86
C ASN A 13 17.38 -11.43 -32.90
N ALA A 14 17.38 -12.53 -33.66
CA ALA A 14 18.39 -12.79 -34.68
C ALA A 14 18.40 -11.74 -35.83
N VAL A 15 17.28 -11.05 -36.08
CA VAL A 15 17.13 -10.08 -37.16
C VAL A 15 17.75 -8.73 -36.79
N TRP A 16 17.55 -8.26 -35.56
CA TRP A 16 17.94 -6.91 -35.15
C TRP A 16 19.16 -6.84 -34.24
N SER A 17 19.58 -7.96 -33.61
CA SER A 17 20.71 -7.99 -32.67
C SER A 17 22.06 -7.61 -33.29
N GLY A 18 22.19 -7.74 -34.61
CA GLY A 18 23.36 -7.27 -35.36
C GLY A 18 23.51 -5.74 -35.39
N THR A 19 22.48 -4.99 -34.96
CA THR A 19 22.51 -3.52 -34.89
C THR A 19 22.67 -3.07 -33.44
N PRO A 20 23.88 -2.63 -33.01
CA PRO A 20 24.14 -2.30 -31.60
C PRO A 20 23.22 -1.23 -31.02
N ALA A 21 22.81 -0.24 -31.83
CA ALA A 21 21.88 0.80 -31.40
C ALA A 21 20.50 0.25 -30.98
N ILE A 22 20.02 -0.81 -31.66
CA ILE A 22 18.76 -1.47 -31.33
C ILE A 22 18.92 -2.32 -30.07
N VAL A 23 20.06 -2.98 -29.90
CA VAL A 23 20.38 -3.73 -28.68
C VAL A 23 20.32 -2.80 -27.45
N THR A 24 20.95 -1.63 -27.52
CA THR A 24 20.88 -0.64 -26.44
C THR A 24 19.45 -0.14 -26.22
N ALA A 25 18.73 0.24 -27.28
CA ALA A 25 17.36 0.74 -27.15
C ALA A 25 16.39 -0.32 -26.57
N LYS A 26 16.56 -1.60 -26.94
CA LYS A 26 15.81 -2.73 -26.38
C LYS A 26 16.13 -2.93 -24.90
N GLY A 27 17.40 -2.81 -24.50
CA GLY A 27 17.79 -2.88 -23.08
C GLY A 27 17.12 -1.78 -22.25
N ASP A 28 17.16 -0.54 -22.72
CA ASP A 28 16.49 0.59 -22.07
C ASP A 28 14.95 0.38 -22.01
N TYR A 29 14.36 -0.16 -23.09
CA TYR A 29 12.95 -0.50 -23.15
C TYR A 29 12.54 -1.57 -22.12
N ASP A 30 13.32 -2.64 -22.01
CA ASP A 30 13.04 -3.71 -21.04
C ASP A 30 13.09 -3.21 -19.60
N VAL A 31 14.03 -2.31 -19.28
CA VAL A 31 14.11 -1.66 -17.97
C VAL A 31 12.85 -0.85 -17.71
N LYS A 32 12.36 -0.06 -18.68
CA LYS A 32 11.13 0.71 -18.52
C LYS A 32 9.88 -0.16 -18.35
N VAL A 33 9.79 -1.28 -19.07
CA VAL A 33 8.69 -2.25 -18.89
C VAL A 33 8.77 -2.90 -17.50
N LYS A 34 9.97 -3.23 -17.01
CA LYS A 34 10.19 -3.74 -15.66
C LYS A 34 9.77 -2.73 -14.59
N ASP A 35 10.14 -1.46 -14.75
CA ASP A 35 9.77 -0.39 -13.82
C ASP A 35 8.23 -0.19 -13.78
N LEU A 36 7.56 -0.31 -14.93
CA LEU A 36 6.10 -0.29 -15.02
C LEU A 36 5.44 -1.45 -14.26
N GLU A 37 5.99 -2.66 -14.40
CA GLU A 37 5.51 -3.84 -13.67
C GLU A 37 5.64 -3.67 -12.16
N ASP A 38 6.79 -3.17 -11.70
CA ASP A 38 7.04 -2.96 -10.28
C ASP A 38 6.11 -1.89 -9.70
N ALA A 39 5.86 -0.80 -10.45
CA ALA A 39 4.89 0.22 -10.05
C ALA A 39 3.44 -0.30 -10.05
N LEU A 40 3.08 -1.15 -11.02
CA LEU A 40 1.77 -1.79 -11.09
C LEU A 40 1.54 -2.74 -9.91
N GLU A 41 2.55 -3.52 -9.52
CA GLU A 41 2.46 -4.40 -8.33
C GLU A 41 2.15 -3.57 -7.06
N VAL A 42 2.83 -2.44 -6.90
CA VAL A 42 2.57 -1.52 -5.79
C VAL A 42 1.14 -0.96 -5.84
N GLN A 43 0.66 -0.57 -7.02
CA GLN A 43 -0.68 -0.01 -7.19
C GLN A 43 -1.79 -1.05 -6.88
N LEU A 44 -1.61 -2.30 -7.33
CA LEU A 44 -2.57 -3.39 -7.20
C LEU A 44 -2.61 -4.04 -5.80
N ARG A 45 -1.63 -3.76 -4.94
CA ARG A 45 -1.54 -4.33 -3.59
C ARG A 45 -2.83 -4.10 -2.81
N ASP A 46 -3.43 -5.15 -2.26
CA ASP A 46 -4.61 -5.03 -1.41
C ASP A 46 -4.24 -4.41 -0.06
N ILE A 47 -5.02 -3.42 0.36
CA ILE A 47 -4.82 -2.64 1.60
C ILE A 47 -5.90 -2.94 2.65
N ARG A 48 -6.86 -3.83 2.35
CA ARG A 48 -7.94 -4.19 3.26
C ARG A 48 -7.46 -4.91 4.53
N GLY A 49 -6.30 -5.58 4.47
CA GLY A 49 -5.68 -6.27 5.60
C GLY A 49 -5.41 -5.35 6.81
N HIS A 50 -4.98 -4.11 6.55
CA HIS A 50 -4.61 -3.16 7.60
C HIS A 50 -5.75 -2.86 8.60
N ALA A 51 -7.01 -2.93 8.18
CA ALA A 51 -8.13 -2.73 9.10
C ALA A 51 -8.27 -3.87 10.11
N MET A 52 -7.95 -5.10 9.71
CA MET A 52 -7.95 -6.25 10.61
C MET A 52 -6.72 -6.21 11.52
N ASP A 53 -5.54 -5.94 10.95
CA ASP A 53 -4.27 -5.91 11.68
C ASP A 53 -4.29 -4.83 12.76
N LYS A 54 -4.81 -3.63 12.44
CA LYS A 54 -5.02 -2.56 13.41
C LYS A 54 -5.94 -2.98 14.57
N ARG A 55 -7.06 -3.64 14.28
CA ARG A 55 -7.99 -4.10 15.33
C ARG A 55 -7.34 -5.13 16.25
N ASN A 56 -6.58 -6.07 15.67
CA ASN A 56 -5.85 -7.07 16.44
C ASN A 56 -4.79 -6.42 17.34
N ALA A 57 -4.04 -5.44 16.81
CA ALA A 57 -3.07 -4.67 17.58
C ALA A 57 -3.74 -3.85 18.70
N GLU A 58 -4.89 -3.23 18.43
CA GLU A 58 -5.68 -2.50 19.41
C GLU A 58 -6.14 -3.40 20.56
N GLU A 59 -6.69 -4.58 20.25
CA GLU A 59 -7.15 -5.51 21.27
C GLU A 59 -6.00 -6.05 22.12
N ALA A 60 -4.85 -6.37 21.52
CA ALA A 60 -3.67 -6.81 22.24
C ALA A 60 -3.13 -5.72 23.18
N MET A 61 -3.03 -4.48 22.69
CA MET A 61 -2.59 -3.32 23.48
C MET A 61 -3.55 -3.03 24.65
N ILE A 62 -4.86 -3.03 24.41
CA ILE A 62 -5.87 -2.80 25.46
C ILE A 62 -5.82 -3.92 26.52
N ALA A 63 -5.70 -5.18 26.10
CA ALA A 63 -5.63 -6.31 27.04
C ALA A 63 -4.43 -6.17 27.99
N GLU A 64 -3.24 -5.86 27.45
CA GLU A 64 -2.04 -5.66 28.26
C GLU A 64 -2.14 -4.42 29.16
N THR A 65 -2.74 -3.34 28.65
CA THR A 65 -3.00 -2.12 29.44
C THR A 65 -3.84 -2.42 30.68
N LEU A 66 -4.88 -3.25 30.55
CA LEU A 66 -5.76 -3.59 31.66
C LEU A 66 -5.06 -4.48 32.71
N ASP A 67 -4.22 -5.42 32.27
CA ASP A 67 -3.44 -6.25 33.19
C ASP A 67 -2.43 -5.41 33.99
N VAL A 68 -1.68 -4.54 33.32
CA VAL A 68 -0.71 -3.65 33.97
C VAL A 68 -1.42 -2.65 34.88
N ALA A 69 -2.47 -1.98 34.41
CA ALA A 69 -3.23 -1.02 35.22
C ALA A 69 -3.83 -1.66 36.47
N GLY A 70 -4.41 -2.87 36.37
CA GLY A 70 -4.94 -3.60 37.53
C GLY A 70 -3.88 -3.92 38.58
N LYS A 71 -2.67 -4.29 38.14
CA LYS A 71 -1.54 -4.58 39.04
C LYS A 71 -0.99 -3.32 39.72
N VAL A 72 -0.87 -2.22 38.98
CA VAL A 72 -0.44 -0.94 39.54
C VAL A 72 -1.49 -0.40 40.52
N MET A 73 -2.78 -0.52 40.20
CA MET A 73 -3.87 -0.15 41.11
C MET A 73 -3.83 -0.96 42.41
N ALA A 74 -3.59 -2.28 42.32
CA ALA A 74 -3.45 -3.12 43.51
C ALA A 74 -2.29 -2.65 44.39
N TYR A 75 -1.13 -2.38 43.80
CA TYR A 75 0.02 -1.82 44.51
C TYR A 75 -0.31 -0.46 45.15
N ALA A 76 -0.87 0.48 44.39
CA ALA A 76 -1.25 1.81 44.86
C ALA A 76 -2.20 1.76 46.07
N THR A 77 -3.16 0.84 46.04
CA THR A 77 -4.09 0.60 47.16
C THR A 77 -3.37 0.11 48.41
N THR A 78 -2.34 -0.74 48.28
CA THR A 78 -1.58 -1.23 49.44
C THR A 78 -0.73 -0.16 50.13
N ILE A 79 -0.21 0.81 49.37
CA ILE A 79 0.59 1.90 49.91
C ILE A 79 -0.25 3.13 50.29
N GLY A 80 -1.56 3.11 50.03
CA GLY A 80 -2.48 4.21 50.31
C GLY A 80 -2.37 5.39 49.34
N ASP A 81 -1.83 5.18 48.13
CA ASP A 81 -1.76 6.21 47.09
C ASP A 81 -3.03 6.19 46.23
N GLU A 82 -4.06 6.89 46.69
CA GLU A 82 -5.33 6.97 45.95
C GLU A 82 -5.20 7.69 44.60
N SER A 83 -4.22 8.59 44.44
CA SER A 83 -4.01 9.30 43.18
C SER A 83 -3.54 8.33 42.08
N LEU A 84 -2.59 7.45 42.41
CA LEU A 84 -2.12 6.43 41.49
C LEU A 84 -3.19 5.36 41.23
N ALA A 85 -3.95 4.99 42.26
CA ALA A 85 -5.05 4.03 42.11
C ALA A 85 -6.13 4.54 41.14
N GLU A 86 -6.56 5.80 41.29
CA GLU A 86 -7.56 6.41 40.40
C GLU A 86 -7.02 6.61 38.98
N ALA A 87 -5.75 6.99 38.83
CA ALA A 87 -5.11 7.11 37.52
C ALA A 87 -5.09 5.78 36.75
N MET A 88 -5.00 4.64 37.46
CA MET A 88 -5.00 3.30 36.89
C MET A 88 -6.41 2.70 36.72
N ASN A 89 -7.47 3.47 37.02
CA ASN A 89 -8.84 3.04 36.80
C ASN A 89 -9.22 3.14 35.32
N ILE A 90 -8.81 2.13 34.55
CA ILE A 90 -8.96 2.09 33.10
C ILE A 90 -10.19 1.26 32.71
N VAL A 91 -11.11 1.88 31.96
CA VAL A 91 -12.32 1.21 31.45
C VAL A 91 -12.12 0.82 29.98
N PRO A 92 -12.22 -0.49 29.62
CA PRO A 92 -11.97 -0.96 28.26
C PRO A 92 -12.90 -0.33 27.21
N SER A 93 -14.18 -0.12 27.56
CA SER A 93 -15.17 0.48 26.66
C SER A 93 -14.91 1.96 26.40
N GLU A 94 -14.25 2.66 27.33
CA GLU A 94 -13.86 4.05 27.13
C GLU A 94 -12.64 4.15 26.22
N LEU A 95 -11.65 3.28 26.42
CA LEU A 95 -10.48 3.18 25.54
C LEU A 95 -10.91 2.99 24.07
N ARG A 96 -11.79 2.04 23.78
CA ARG A 96 -12.30 1.79 22.42
C ARG A 96 -13.12 2.92 21.80
N ARG A 97 -13.57 3.91 22.59
CA ARG A 97 -14.34 5.07 22.11
C ARG A 97 -13.47 6.28 21.82
N TYR A 98 -12.25 6.31 22.33
CA TYR A 98 -11.34 7.39 22.03
C TYR A 98 -10.83 7.33 20.58
N ARG A 99 -10.27 8.45 20.13
CA ARG A 99 -9.54 8.48 18.85
C ARG A 99 -8.27 7.66 18.98
N ASP A 100 -7.85 7.02 17.90
CA ASP A 100 -6.68 6.13 17.88
C ASP A 100 -5.44 6.72 18.55
N SER A 101 -5.12 7.98 18.27
CA SER A 101 -3.97 8.68 18.87
C SER A 101 -4.10 8.85 20.38
N VAL A 102 -5.31 9.00 20.88
CA VAL A 102 -5.61 9.16 22.32
C VAL A 102 -5.57 7.80 23.02
N VAL A 103 -6.00 6.73 22.36
CA VAL A 103 -5.89 5.35 22.92
C VAL A 103 -4.43 5.02 23.19
N ALA A 104 -3.57 5.20 22.18
CA ALA A 104 -2.14 4.92 22.31
C ALA A 104 -1.49 5.77 23.43
N GLN A 105 -1.83 7.06 23.53
CA GLN A 105 -1.31 7.92 24.58
C GLN A 105 -1.77 7.47 25.98
N ARG A 106 -3.05 7.12 26.14
CA ARG A 106 -3.58 6.58 27.42
C ARG A 106 -2.87 5.30 27.84
N CYS A 107 -2.59 4.40 26.90
CA CYS A 107 -1.83 3.18 27.16
C CYS A 107 -0.37 3.50 27.54
N GLN A 108 0.24 4.50 26.89
CA GLN A 108 1.57 4.98 27.25
C GLN A 108 1.60 5.57 28.66
N ASP A 109 0.60 6.36 29.06
CA ASP A 109 0.52 6.92 30.41
C ASP A 109 0.49 5.83 31.49
N VAL A 110 -0.20 4.70 31.22
CA VAL A 110 -0.21 3.51 32.10
C VAL A 110 1.16 2.83 32.14
N HIS A 111 1.81 2.67 30.98
CA HIS A 111 3.16 2.12 30.89
C HIS A 111 4.16 2.95 31.70
N ASP A 112 4.17 4.26 31.48
CA ASP A 112 5.08 5.20 32.14
C ASP A 112 4.86 5.21 33.67
N SER A 113 3.60 5.17 34.09
CA SER A 113 3.23 5.05 35.52
C SER A 113 3.74 3.75 36.13
N ALA A 114 3.55 2.61 35.44
CA ALA A 114 4.05 1.32 35.89
C ALA A 114 5.58 1.28 35.94
N ASN A 115 6.25 1.87 34.95
CA ASN A 115 7.70 1.95 34.89
C ASN A 115 8.27 2.79 36.05
N GLY A 116 7.58 3.86 36.45
CA GLY A 116 7.94 4.69 37.60
C GLY A 116 7.96 3.94 38.94
N VAL A 117 7.13 2.90 39.09
CA VAL A 117 7.04 2.08 40.32
C VAL A 117 7.53 0.64 40.14
N LEU A 118 8.24 0.35 39.04
CA LEU A 118 8.63 -1.01 38.63
C LEU A 118 9.33 -1.81 39.73
N ALA A 119 10.20 -1.17 40.52
CA ALA A 119 10.92 -1.82 41.60
C ALA A 119 10.00 -2.45 42.66
N SER A 120 8.79 -1.93 42.82
CA SER A 120 7.79 -2.42 43.78
C SER A 120 6.72 -3.32 43.15
N LEU A 121 6.71 -3.47 41.82
CA LEU A 121 5.73 -4.30 41.12
C LEU A 121 6.16 -5.76 40.91
N ALA A 122 7.39 -6.12 41.29
CA ALA A 122 7.90 -7.48 41.14
C ALA A 122 6.98 -8.53 41.81
N ASP A 123 6.50 -8.22 43.02
CA ASP A 123 5.57 -9.08 43.78
C ASP A 123 4.16 -9.17 43.15
N TYR A 124 3.82 -8.24 42.27
CA TYR A 124 2.55 -8.19 41.54
C TYR A 124 2.64 -8.84 40.15
N GLY A 125 3.80 -9.41 39.80
CA GLY A 125 4.02 -10.07 38.52
C GLY A 125 4.12 -9.10 37.34
N VAL A 126 4.67 -7.91 37.58
CA VAL A 126 5.19 -7.02 36.52
C VAL A 126 6.70 -6.95 36.65
N ASP A 127 7.40 -7.38 35.61
CA ASP A 127 8.85 -7.24 35.50
C ASP A 127 9.20 -6.33 34.30
N ALA A 128 10.49 -6.02 34.16
CA ALA A 128 10.97 -5.18 33.07
C ALA A 128 10.69 -5.80 31.69
N ALA A 129 10.70 -7.13 31.58
CA ALA A 129 10.41 -7.83 30.33
C ALA A 129 8.96 -7.62 29.90
N LYS A 130 8.03 -7.65 30.85
CA LYS A 130 6.61 -7.40 30.63
C LYS A 130 6.34 -5.96 30.18
N LEU A 131 6.95 -4.96 30.82
CA LEU A 131 6.83 -3.58 30.36
C LEU A 131 7.48 -3.36 28.98
N THR A 132 8.56 -4.07 28.67
CA THR A 132 9.15 -4.03 27.32
C THR A 132 8.19 -4.61 26.27
N ALA A 133 7.53 -5.73 26.59
CA ALA A 133 6.52 -6.32 25.73
C ALA A 133 5.30 -5.39 25.56
N PHE A 134 4.88 -4.71 26.64
CA PHE A 134 3.79 -3.74 26.57
C PHE A 134 4.14 -2.54 25.68
N GLN A 135 5.35 -1.98 25.80
CA GLN A 135 5.82 -0.92 24.89
C GLN A 135 5.78 -1.36 23.43
N ALA A 136 6.23 -2.60 23.15
CA ALA A 136 6.21 -3.13 21.79
C ALA A 136 4.79 -3.24 21.22
N LEU A 137 3.78 -3.53 22.04
CA LEU A 137 2.37 -3.54 21.62
C LEU A 137 1.86 -2.12 21.31
N ILE A 138 2.24 -1.12 22.11
CA ILE A 138 1.90 0.28 21.85
C ILE A 138 2.51 0.73 20.52
N ASP A 139 3.79 0.44 20.31
CA ASP A 139 4.51 0.80 19.09
C ASP A 139 3.90 0.11 17.86
N ALA A 140 3.56 -1.18 17.97
CA ALA A 140 2.90 -1.93 16.91
C ALA A 140 1.54 -1.31 16.52
N TYR A 141 0.73 -0.92 17.51
CA TYR A 141 -0.55 -0.25 17.25
C TYR A 141 -0.35 1.11 16.55
N LEU A 142 0.66 1.91 16.95
CA LEU A 142 0.97 3.18 16.29
C LEU A 142 1.38 3.00 14.82
N VAL A 143 2.16 1.96 14.53
CA VAL A 143 2.53 1.60 13.15
C VAL A 143 1.28 1.26 12.34
N GLU A 144 0.42 0.36 12.82
CA GLU A 144 -0.81 -0.03 12.13
C GLU A 144 -1.82 1.11 12.02
N ASN A 145 -1.82 2.06 12.94
CA ASN A 145 -2.69 3.23 12.86
C ASN A 145 -2.34 4.13 11.66
N THR A 146 -1.05 4.23 11.32
CA THR A 146 -0.58 5.05 10.18
C THR A 146 -0.54 4.28 8.86
N ALA A 147 -0.45 2.94 8.92
CA ALA A 147 -0.31 2.07 7.76
C ALA A 147 -1.37 2.28 6.66
N PRO A 148 -2.69 2.41 6.94
CA PRO A 148 -3.68 2.63 5.89
C PRO A 148 -3.44 3.91 5.09
N ARG A 149 -3.07 5.01 5.77
CA ARG A 149 -2.84 6.29 5.13
C ARG A 149 -1.57 6.27 4.29
N LEU A 150 -0.52 5.61 4.78
CA LEU A 150 0.70 5.39 4.02
C LEU A 150 0.42 4.53 2.79
N ALA A 151 -0.33 3.44 2.93
CA ALA A 151 -0.67 2.56 1.82
C ALA A 151 -1.47 3.27 0.70
N ILE A 152 -2.44 4.11 1.08
CA ILE A 152 -3.19 4.95 0.12
C ILE A 152 -2.25 5.93 -0.59
N THR A 153 -1.34 6.57 0.15
CA THR A 153 -0.38 7.53 -0.41
C THR A 153 0.58 6.84 -1.37
N THR A 154 1.09 5.67 -1.00
CA THR A 154 1.96 4.83 -1.83
C THR A 154 1.26 4.42 -3.12
N ARG A 155 -0.01 3.96 -3.05
CA ARG A 155 -0.80 3.63 -4.25
C ARG A 155 -1.00 4.84 -5.17
N LYS A 156 -1.28 6.00 -4.60
CA LYS A 156 -1.44 7.25 -5.36
C LYS A 156 -0.13 7.62 -6.07
N ASN A 157 1.00 7.55 -5.37
CA ASN A 157 2.31 7.82 -5.95
C ASN A 157 2.65 6.80 -7.06
N ALA A 158 2.37 5.52 -6.84
CA ALA A 158 2.56 4.49 -7.86
C ALA A 158 1.74 4.77 -9.12
N THR A 159 0.50 5.26 -8.97
CA THR A 159 -0.34 5.67 -10.11
C THR A 159 0.32 6.79 -10.92
N ALA A 160 0.84 7.83 -10.25
CA ALA A 160 1.53 8.93 -10.93
C ALA A 160 2.83 8.48 -11.61
N VAL A 161 3.57 7.56 -10.98
CA VAL A 161 4.79 6.97 -11.56
C VAL A 161 4.46 6.11 -12.79
N ILE A 162 3.34 5.37 -12.77
CA ILE A 162 2.89 4.62 -13.95
C ILE A 162 2.60 5.57 -15.11
N ASP A 163 1.88 6.68 -14.87
CA ASP A 163 1.59 7.67 -15.92
C ASP A 163 2.88 8.23 -16.55
N GLU A 164 3.86 8.60 -15.71
CA GLU A 164 5.17 9.09 -16.17
C GLU A 164 5.93 8.02 -16.97
N LEU A 165 6.02 6.79 -16.46
CA LEU A 165 6.72 5.69 -17.11
C LEU A 165 6.06 5.30 -18.44
N VAL A 166 4.73 5.38 -18.56
CA VAL A 166 4.03 5.17 -19.82
C VAL A 166 4.48 6.20 -20.86
N ASP A 167 4.50 7.48 -20.50
CA ASP A 167 4.92 8.57 -21.39
C ASP A 167 6.40 8.46 -21.80
N GLU A 168 7.28 8.12 -20.86
CA GLU A 168 8.70 7.89 -21.13
C GLU A 168 8.92 6.69 -22.05
N THR A 169 8.19 5.59 -21.81
CA THR A 169 8.26 4.37 -22.63
C THR A 169 7.77 4.64 -24.04
N LEU A 170 6.66 5.37 -24.19
CA LEU A 170 6.16 5.80 -25.49
C LEU A 170 7.15 6.72 -26.20
N THR A 171 7.78 7.64 -25.49
CA THR A 171 8.80 8.54 -26.04
C THR A 171 10.02 7.75 -26.53
N LEU A 172 10.48 6.77 -25.76
CA LEU A 172 11.58 5.89 -26.15
C LEU A 172 11.24 5.11 -27.43
N LEU A 173 10.03 4.53 -27.49
CA LEU A 173 9.59 3.81 -28.67
C LEU A 173 9.50 4.74 -29.90
N ASN A 174 8.84 5.89 -29.76
CA ASN A 174 8.64 6.85 -30.85
C ASN A 174 9.94 7.47 -31.37
N ARG A 175 10.87 7.84 -30.47
CA ARG A 175 12.06 8.63 -30.82
C ARG A 175 13.31 7.80 -31.10
N ARG A 176 13.37 6.56 -30.62
CA ARG A 176 14.54 5.70 -30.78
C ARG A 176 14.22 4.42 -31.52
N MET A 177 13.22 3.66 -31.07
CA MET A 177 12.95 2.35 -31.68
C MET A 177 12.30 2.47 -33.05
N ASP A 178 11.22 3.23 -33.22
CA ASP A 178 10.51 3.34 -34.49
C ASP A 178 11.41 3.83 -35.64
N PRO A 179 12.28 4.85 -35.47
CA PRO A 179 13.22 5.26 -36.52
C PRO A 179 14.25 4.17 -36.86
N LEU A 180 14.74 3.42 -35.86
CA LEU A 180 15.68 2.33 -36.10
C LEU A 180 15.01 1.16 -36.84
N MET A 181 13.71 0.94 -36.62
CA MET A 181 12.95 -0.12 -37.28
C MET A 181 12.72 0.15 -38.78
N GLN A 182 12.75 1.42 -39.23
CA GLN A 182 12.55 1.76 -40.64
C GLN A 182 13.53 1.06 -41.59
N GLY A 183 14.76 0.75 -41.14
CA GLY A 183 15.74 0.01 -41.94
C GLY A 183 15.29 -1.41 -42.32
N PHE A 184 14.39 -2.01 -41.53
CA PHE A 184 13.84 -3.34 -41.80
C PHE A 184 12.65 -3.30 -42.75
N ALA A 185 12.06 -2.15 -43.06
CA ALA A 185 10.97 -2.07 -44.03
C ALA A 185 11.35 -2.63 -45.41
N ILE A 186 12.65 -2.57 -45.76
CA ILE A 186 13.21 -3.12 -47.00
C ILE A 186 13.94 -4.45 -46.72
N THR A 187 14.73 -4.51 -45.64
CA THR A 187 15.63 -5.65 -45.35
C THR A 187 14.88 -6.87 -44.80
N ASP A 188 13.86 -6.65 -43.98
CA ASP A 188 12.97 -7.69 -43.44
C ASP A 188 11.53 -7.13 -43.25
N PRO A 189 10.73 -7.11 -44.33
CA PRO A 189 9.39 -6.52 -44.29
C PRO A 189 8.40 -7.28 -43.42
N GLU A 190 8.65 -8.55 -43.10
CA GLU A 190 7.81 -9.34 -42.20
C GLU A 190 8.01 -8.87 -40.76
N PHE A 191 9.27 -8.77 -40.31
CA PHE A 191 9.60 -8.26 -38.98
C PHE A 191 9.09 -6.83 -38.77
N HIS A 192 9.30 -5.94 -39.75
CA HIS A 192 8.82 -4.55 -39.65
C HIS A 192 7.30 -4.46 -39.48
N ARG A 193 6.52 -5.31 -40.17
CA ARG A 193 5.07 -5.37 -40.01
C ARG A 193 4.67 -5.87 -38.63
N LYS A 194 5.24 -7.00 -38.18
CA LYS A 194 4.98 -7.53 -36.83
C LYS A 194 5.25 -6.49 -35.74
N TYR A 195 6.37 -5.77 -35.83
CA TYR A 195 6.72 -4.70 -34.89
C TYR A 195 5.69 -3.57 -34.92
N THR A 196 5.32 -3.11 -36.12
CA THR A 196 4.36 -2.01 -36.28
C THR A 196 2.97 -2.40 -35.77
N ASP A 197 2.53 -3.63 -36.04
CA ASP A 197 1.26 -4.17 -35.57
C ASP A 197 1.25 -4.29 -34.04
N ALA A 198 2.37 -4.70 -33.44
CA ALA A 198 2.54 -4.79 -31.99
C ALA A 198 2.45 -3.43 -31.28
N ARG A 199 2.66 -2.32 -32.01
CA ARG A 199 2.58 -0.93 -31.50
C ARG A 199 1.15 -0.39 -31.47
N ILE A 200 0.18 -1.08 -32.05
CA ILE A 200 -1.23 -0.67 -32.02
C ILE A 200 -1.78 -0.85 -30.60
N ILE A 201 -2.36 0.23 -30.06
CA ILE A 201 -3.10 0.18 -28.80
C ILE A 201 -4.50 -0.35 -29.13
N VAL A 202 -4.78 -1.58 -28.72
CA VAL A 202 -6.12 -2.16 -28.80
C VAL A 202 -6.85 -1.79 -27.52
N ASP A 203 -7.86 -0.94 -27.65
CA ASP A 203 -8.80 -0.66 -26.56
C ASP A 203 -9.76 -1.86 -26.44
N LEU A 204 -9.39 -2.79 -25.56
CA LEU A 204 -10.24 -3.90 -25.17
C LEU A 204 -11.27 -3.34 -24.18
N GLY A 205 -12.27 -2.63 -24.69
CA GLY A 205 -13.26 -1.91 -23.90
C GLY A 205 -13.76 -2.72 -22.71
N GLY A 206 -13.60 -2.16 -21.51
CA GLY A 206 -14.19 -2.72 -20.30
C GLY A 206 -15.70 -2.57 -20.35
N THR A 207 -16.43 -3.66 -20.12
CA THR A 207 -17.89 -3.65 -19.97
C THR A 207 -18.26 -2.84 -18.73
N GLY A 208 -18.34 -1.52 -18.86
CA GLY A 208 -19.09 -0.66 -17.95
C GLY A 208 -20.56 -0.81 -18.31
N ASP A 209 -21.36 -1.20 -17.32
CA ASP A 209 -22.82 -1.30 -17.43
C ASP A 209 -23.38 -0.07 -18.14
N GLY A 210 -24.00 -0.29 -19.31
CA GLY A 210 -24.79 0.73 -19.97
C GLY A 210 -26.03 0.98 -19.13
N GLU A 211 -26.09 2.13 -18.46
CA GLU A 211 -27.35 2.68 -17.97
C GLU A 211 -28.27 2.87 -19.20
N GLU A 212 -29.21 1.95 -19.38
CA GLU A 212 -30.36 2.13 -20.26
C GLU A 212 -31.19 3.30 -19.72
N GLU A 213 -31.05 4.47 -20.33
CA GLU A 213 -31.90 5.62 -20.07
C GLU A 213 -33.36 5.24 -20.43
N PRO A 214 -34.31 5.29 -19.48
CA PRO A 214 -35.67 4.83 -19.74
C PRO A 214 -36.35 5.69 -20.81
N PRO A 215 -37.17 5.10 -21.70
CA PRO A 215 -37.76 5.82 -22.82
C PRO A 215 -38.65 6.97 -22.34
N ALA A 216 -38.45 8.14 -22.96
CA ALA A 216 -39.20 9.35 -22.66
C ALA A 216 -40.72 9.12 -22.78
N PRO A 217 -41.53 9.66 -21.86
CA PRO A 217 -42.98 9.47 -21.88
C PRO A 217 -43.61 10.12 -23.13
N PRO A 218 -44.67 9.50 -23.69
CA PRO A 218 -45.30 10.00 -24.91
C PRO A 218 -45.95 11.37 -24.69
N VAL A 219 -45.68 12.28 -25.62
CA VAL A 219 -46.24 13.64 -25.64
C VAL A 219 -47.75 13.57 -25.93
N PRO A 220 -48.62 14.19 -25.12
CA PRO A 220 -50.06 14.18 -25.36
C PRO A 220 -50.43 15.00 -26.62
N PRO A 221 -51.47 14.60 -27.38
CA PRO A 221 -51.90 15.32 -28.56
C PRO A 221 -52.49 16.68 -28.18
N THR A 222 -52.01 17.74 -28.82
CA THR A 222 -52.54 19.10 -28.71
C THR A 222 -53.92 19.23 -29.38
N PRO A 223 -54.83 20.04 -28.84
CA PRO A 223 -56.22 20.19 -29.30
C PRO A 223 -56.37 20.88 -30.66
#